data_AF-A0A7W0XVK9-F1
#
_entry.id   AF-A0A7W0XVK9-F1
#
_cell.length_a   1.000
_cell.length_b   1.000
_cell.length_c   1.000
_cell.angle_alpha   90.00
_cell.angle_beta   90.00
_cell.angle_gamma   90.00
#
_symmetry.space_group_name_H-M   'P 1'
#
loop_
_entity.id
_entity.type
_entity.pdbx_description
1 polymer ?
#
loop_
_entity_poly.entity_id
_entity_poly.type
_entity_poly.pdbx_seq_one_letter_code
_entity_poly.pdbx_strand_id
1 'polypeptide(L)'
;LGDYGNLIRRQWWVVAAALLLGLLGGLWYTSTTPKTYTSTTEVLVTAAGVEDDAVSSASRTRTEINLDTEAQLVTSTAVVAQVADILGTDAPLGEVADRVAITVPPNTEVLSIAYRASSSAAAQDGAAAFPVAYLDNRTESATAQLQARQQARQAELTTLAESLQAVTTSLGKLPPGSGERAVAEAQVPLLSAQIATLTAEANELGSTAVTPGRVITDATLPPQPSSPVLLLNLAGGVMLGLLLGLAAALLRQRSDRRLRNADEVTRVTGLPVLVSIPQSRGAWLADATSEAGRGYVRLRNVLTADARPDARTILVAGINADGSEVADNLAAALARTGAEVVLVITHVGSATGQRLGLGTREAGLSDVLGGQATASAALQVTAGLETLRVLTPGQHPERAADLLETEAAANLLSDLQGSARYVILDAPPTATSAQAQSLAALCDTALVVIEAGTTGADDVNDAVVQLTAMQTSLVGSVLMPRRRRGRWGGPAKRQQSAKSTITVAPTRPTAPAPANPGEATPAARLPDERSPEGKDTNGHSVRRSAAHGPAAERGHVGDPVSRSSR
;
A
#
# COMPACT_ATOMS: atom_id res chain seq x y z
N LEU A 1 -4.80 -8.84 16.69
CA LEU A 1 -3.64 -7.98 16.37
C LEU A 1 -2.47 -8.76 15.76
N GLY A 2 -2.16 -10.00 16.21
CA GLY A 2 -1.09 -10.82 15.62
C GLY A 2 -1.26 -11.17 14.13
N ASP A 3 -2.50 -11.36 13.66
CA ASP A 3 -2.77 -11.71 12.26
C ASP A 3 -2.49 -10.56 11.27
N TYR A 4 -2.60 -9.31 11.70
CA TYR A 4 -2.28 -8.14 10.87
C TYR A 4 -0.77 -7.95 10.68
N GLY A 5 0.07 -8.43 11.60
CA GLY A 5 1.53 -8.35 11.48
C GLY A 5 2.09 -9.23 10.34
N ASN A 6 1.51 -10.42 10.16
CA ASN A 6 1.88 -11.32 9.06
C ASN A 6 1.36 -10.83 7.70
N LEU A 7 0.24 -10.09 7.69
CA LEU A 7 -0.30 -9.45 6.49
C LEU A 7 0.70 -8.44 5.91
N ILE A 8 1.18 -7.52 6.76
CA ILE A 8 2.15 -6.50 6.35
C ILE A 8 3.43 -7.19 5.86
N ARG A 9 3.97 -8.17 6.60
CA ARG A 9 5.24 -8.80 6.23
C ARG A 9 5.22 -9.55 4.89
N ARG A 10 4.06 -10.10 4.48
CA ARG A 10 3.95 -10.90 3.25
C ARG A 10 3.53 -10.10 2.01
N GLN A 11 2.86 -8.97 2.21
CA GLN A 11 2.33 -8.16 1.10
C GLN A 11 2.74 -6.68 1.16
N TRP A 12 3.73 -6.31 1.97
CA TRP A 12 4.26 -4.93 2.04
C TRP A 12 4.67 -4.38 0.67
N TRP A 13 5.12 -5.24 -0.24
CA TRP A 13 5.51 -4.85 -1.60
C TRP A 13 4.33 -4.33 -2.43
N VAL A 14 3.10 -4.82 -2.20
CA VAL A 14 1.88 -4.33 -2.88
C VAL A 14 1.57 -2.92 -2.42
N VAL A 15 1.64 -2.69 -1.10
CA VAL A 15 1.42 -1.36 -0.50
C VAL A 15 2.52 -0.39 -0.93
N ALA A 16 3.78 -0.83 -0.94
CA ALA A 16 4.91 -0.03 -1.37
C ALA A 16 4.82 0.36 -2.86
N ALA A 17 4.42 -0.58 -3.73
CA ALA A 17 4.20 -0.29 -5.15
C ALA A 17 3.06 0.73 -5.36
N ALA A 18 1.96 0.60 -4.64
CA ALA A 18 0.84 1.53 -4.71
C ALA A 18 1.20 2.92 -4.17
N LEU A 19 1.97 3.01 -3.09
CA LEU A 19 2.53 4.27 -2.56
C LEU A 19 3.44 4.95 -3.58
N LEU A 20 4.33 4.19 -4.23
CA LEU A 20 5.22 4.71 -5.25
C LEU A 20 4.44 5.22 -6.47
N LEU A 21 3.41 4.51 -6.91
CA LEU A 21 2.49 4.97 -7.96
C LEU A 21 1.75 6.24 -7.54
N GLY A 22 1.29 6.34 -6.29
CA GLY A 22 0.65 7.53 -5.75
C GLY A 22 1.58 8.76 -5.74
N LEU A 23 2.84 8.57 -5.33
CA LEU A 23 3.87 9.62 -5.38
C LEU A 23 4.16 10.07 -6.81
N LEU A 24 4.36 9.12 -7.72
CA LEU A 24 4.59 9.42 -9.14
C LEU A 24 3.39 10.13 -9.76
N GLY A 25 2.17 9.72 -9.42
CA GLY A 25 0.94 10.38 -9.86
C GLY A 25 0.85 11.82 -9.37
N GLY A 26 1.15 12.08 -8.09
CA GLY A 26 1.17 13.43 -7.53
C GLY A 26 2.24 14.34 -8.16
N LEU A 27 3.44 13.80 -8.42
CA LEU A 27 4.51 14.49 -9.15
C LEU A 27 4.12 14.79 -10.59
N TRP A 28 3.57 13.80 -11.30
CA TRP A 28 3.12 13.93 -12.67
C TRP A 28 2.00 14.98 -12.81
N TYR A 29 1.02 14.95 -11.91
CA TYR A 29 -0.04 15.95 -11.85
C TYR A 29 0.54 17.35 -11.63
N THR A 30 1.41 17.52 -10.63
CA THR A 30 2.04 18.81 -10.32
C THR A 30 2.91 19.34 -11.46
N SER A 31 3.57 18.46 -12.22
CA SER A 31 4.41 18.85 -13.36
C SER A 31 3.63 19.21 -14.61
N THR A 32 2.39 18.73 -14.76
CA THR A 32 1.57 18.94 -15.96
C THR A 32 0.55 20.07 -15.78
N THR A 33 0.15 20.38 -14.55
CA THR A 33 -0.74 21.52 -14.26
C THR A 33 -0.02 22.86 -14.47
N PRO A 34 -0.63 23.83 -15.18
CA PRO A 34 -0.05 25.14 -15.40
C PRO A 34 0.11 25.90 -14.07
N LYS A 35 1.21 26.64 -13.95
CA LYS A 35 1.54 27.41 -12.75
C LYS A 35 0.69 28.68 -12.70
N THR A 36 0.18 29.00 -11.52
CA THR A 36 -0.57 30.23 -11.26
C THR A 36 0.11 31.02 -10.14
N TYR A 37 0.36 32.30 -10.39
CA TYR A 37 0.91 33.27 -9.46
C TYR A 37 -0.20 34.21 -9.02
N THR A 38 -0.19 34.58 -7.74
CA THR A 38 -1.15 35.53 -7.17
C THR A 38 -0.37 36.70 -6.59
N SER A 39 -0.71 37.94 -6.96
CA SER A 39 -0.23 39.16 -6.30
C SER A 39 -1.40 39.87 -5.64
N THR A 40 -1.15 40.62 -4.57
CA THR A 40 -2.20 41.28 -3.77
C THR A 40 -1.82 42.73 -3.52
N THR A 41 -2.83 43.60 -3.57
CA THR A 41 -2.72 45.05 -3.33
C THR A 41 -3.86 45.48 -2.42
N GLU A 42 -3.59 46.41 -1.51
CA GLU A 42 -4.58 46.88 -0.54
C GLU A 42 -4.92 48.34 -0.78
N VAL A 43 -6.21 48.64 -0.78
CA VAL A 43 -6.76 49.97 -1.05
C VAL A 43 -7.60 50.42 0.12
N LEU A 44 -7.27 51.57 0.70
CA LEU A 44 -8.13 52.26 1.66
C LEU A 44 -9.21 53.02 0.92
N VAL A 45 -10.47 52.71 1.20
CA VAL A 45 -11.64 53.37 0.64
C VAL A 45 -12.09 54.47 1.58
N THR A 46 -12.21 55.70 1.07
CA THR A 46 -12.72 56.84 1.83
C THR A 46 -14.04 57.34 1.26
N ALA A 47 -14.85 58.02 2.07
CA ALA A 47 -16.09 58.61 1.61
C ALA A 47 -15.79 59.64 0.50
N ALA A 48 -16.20 59.33 -0.73
CA ALA A 48 -15.90 60.15 -1.89
C ALA A 48 -16.87 61.34 -1.97
N GLY A 49 -16.59 62.39 -1.20
CA GLY A 49 -17.21 63.71 -1.36
C GLY A 49 -18.59 63.88 -0.73
N VAL A 50 -18.72 64.98 0.04
CA VAL A 50 -19.92 65.48 0.71
C VAL A 50 -20.41 64.59 1.87
N GLU A 51 -19.82 64.81 3.05
CA GLU A 51 -20.56 64.55 4.30
C GLU A 51 -21.76 65.52 4.31
N ASP A 52 -22.96 64.94 4.47
CA ASP A 52 -24.24 65.65 4.56
C ASP A 52 -24.32 66.33 5.94
N ASP A 53 -23.42 67.26 6.20
CA ASP A 53 -23.27 67.91 7.52
C ASP A 53 -24.22 69.11 7.69
N ALA A 54 -25.08 69.38 6.71
CA ALA A 54 -26.17 70.34 6.83
C ALA A 54 -27.46 69.61 7.23
N VAL A 55 -27.80 69.70 8.52
CA VAL A 55 -29.05 69.26 9.17
C VAL A 55 -29.06 67.81 9.67
N SER A 56 -28.24 67.49 10.70
CA SER A 56 -28.60 66.56 11.80
C SER A 56 -27.47 66.42 12.84
N SER A 57 -27.28 67.41 13.71
CA SER A 57 -26.41 67.30 14.90
C SER A 57 -26.91 66.32 15.98
N ALA A 58 -27.80 65.37 15.62
CA ALA A 58 -28.37 64.38 16.54
C ALA A 58 -28.29 62.91 16.06
N SER A 59 -27.76 62.62 14.86
CA SER A 59 -27.53 61.23 14.41
C SER A 59 -26.09 61.06 13.94
N ARG A 60 -25.23 60.48 14.79
CA ARG A 60 -23.85 60.09 14.47
C ARG A 60 -23.76 58.86 13.55
N THR A 61 -24.75 58.64 12.69
CA THR A 61 -24.69 57.55 11.72
C THR A 61 -23.84 58.05 10.57
N ARG A 62 -22.51 58.02 10.75
CA ARG A 62 -21.54 58.10 9.67
C ARG A 62 -22.07 57.18 8.57
N THR A 63 -22.31 57.68 7.36
CA THR A 63 -22.75 56.86 6.23
C THR A 63 -21.70 55.77 6.04
N GLU A 64 -21.96 54.59 6.59
CA GLU A 64 -21.01 53.50 6.64
C GLU A 64 -20.83 53.01 5.21
N ILE A 65 -19.62 53.15 4.69
CA ILE A 65 -19.28 52.68 3.35
C ILE A 65 -19.50 51.18 3.34
N ASN A 66 -20.45 50.72 2.53
CA ASN A 66 -20.69 49.29 2.40
C ASN A 66 -19.61 48.70 1.49
N LEU A 67 -18.56 48.17 2.10
CA LEU A 67 -17.41 47.62 1.38
C LEU A 67 -17.73 46.40 0.54
N ASP A 68 -18.82 45.69 0.81
CA ASP A 68 -19.29 44.61 -0.07
C ASP A 68 -19.83 45.19 -1.39
N THR A 69 -20.48 46.35 -1.33
CA THR A 69 -20.90 47.08 -2.53
C THR A 69 -19.68 47.61 -3.28
N GLU A 70 -18.67 48.11 -2.54
CA GLU A 70 -17.41 48.56 -3.14
C GLU A 70 -16.62 47.43 -3.80
N ALA A 71 -16.58 46.25 -3.19
CA ALA A 71 -15.98 45.06 -3.77
C ALA A 71 -16.65 44.65 -5.09
N GLN A 72 -17.96 44.84 -5.22
CA GLN A 72 -18.70 44.62 -6.47
C GLN A 72 -18.40 45.71 -7.52
N LEU A 73 -18.14 46.94 -7.10
CA LEU A 73 -17.73 48.00 -8.02
C LEU A 73 -16.35 47.72 -8.64
N VAL A 74 -15.41 47.15 -7.87
CA VAL A 74 -14.09 46.75 -8.38
C VAL A 74 -14.20 45.72 -9.52
N THR A 75 -15.20 44.84 -9.49
CA THR A 75 -15.44 43.83 -10.55
C THR A 75 -16.44 44.27 -11.61
N SER A 76 -16.89 45.53 -11.56
CA SER A 76 -17.83 46.06 -12.53
C SER A 76 -17.24 46.09 -13.94
N THR A 77 -18.10 46.01 -14.96
CA THR A 77 -17.67 46.04 -16.37
C THR A 77 -16.88 47.30 -16.72
N ALA A 78 -17.21 48.44 -16.11
CA ALA A 78 -16.49 49.70 -16.31
C ALA A 78 -15.04 49.62 -15.81
N VAL A 79 -14.84 49.16 -14.56
CA VAL A 79 -13.51 49.01 -13.97
C VAL A 79 -12.70 47.95 -14.71
N VAL A 80 -13.31 46.80 -15.04
CA VAL A 80 -12.62 45.71 -15.75
C VAL A 80 -12.21 46.14 -17.17
N ALA A 81 -13.02 46.93 -17.87
CA ALA A 81 -12.65 47.49 -19.18
C ALA A 81 -11.44 48.41 -19.07
N GLN A 82 -11.43 49.31 -18.07
CA GLN A 82 -10.29 50.20 -17.83
C GLN A 82 -9.02 49.42 -17.43
N VAL A 83 -9.16 48.34 -16.66
CA VAL A 83 -8.03 47.44 -16.35
C VAL A 83 -7.50 46.75 -17.61
N ALA A 84 -8.38 46.29 -18.50
CA ALA A 84 -7.96 45.67 -19.77
C ALA A 84 -7.16 46.66 -20.63
N ASP A 85 -7.57 47.93 -20.66
CA ASP A 85 -6.87 49.02 -21.33
C ASP A 85 -5.49 49.29 -20.69
N ILE A 86 -5.41 49.36 -19.35
CA ILE A 86 -4.14 49.56 -18.62
C ILE A 86 -3.15 48.41 -18.89
N LEU A 87 -3.65 47.16 -18.92
CA LEU A 87 -2.83 45.98 -19.16
C LEU A 87 -2.49 45.75 -20.64
N GLY A 88 -3.14 46.46 -21.56
CA GLY A 88 -2.99 46.27 -23.01
C GLY A 88 -3.32 44.84 -23.44
N THR A 89 -4.34 44.22 -22.83
CA THR A 89 -4.70 42.81 -23.09
C THR A 89 -5.90 42.70 -24.03
N ASP A 90 -5.79 41.84 -25.04
CA ASP A 90 -6.89 41.49 -25.95
C ASP A 90 -7.83 40.41 -25.36
N ALA A 91 -7.66 40.04 -24.09
CA ALA A 91 -8.49 39.04 -23.45
C ALA A 91 -9.94 39.53 -23.27
N PRO A 92 -10.95 38.65 -23.41
CA PRO A 92 -12.33 39.01 -23.11
C PRO A 92 -12.47 39.53 -21.68
N LEU A 93 -13.30 40.57 -21.47
CA LEU A 93 -13.49 41.20 -20.16
C LEU A 93 -13.88 40.20 -19.06
N GLY A 94 -14.66 39.16 -19.40
CA GLY A 94 -15.01 38.09 -18.46
C GLY A 94 -13.79 37.33 -17.93
N GLU A 95 -12.79 37.08 -18.77
CA GLU A 95 -11.57 36.38 -18.35
C GLU A 95 -10.70 37.25 -17.43
N VAL A 96 -10.69 38.58 -17.65
CA VAL A 96 -10.01 39.54 -16.76
C VAL A 96 -10.72 39.61 -15.41
N ALA A 97 -12.06 39.62 -15.40
CA ALA A 97 -12.86 39.59 -14.18
C ALA A 97 -12.69 38.28 -13.37
N ASP A 98 -12.58 37.14 -14.03
CA ASP A 98 -12.39 35.83 -13.36
C ASP A 98 -11.01 35.69 -12.68
N ARG A 99 -10.04 36.49 -13.08
CA ARG A 99 -8.67 36.48 -12.54
C ARG A 99 -8.53 37.31 -11.27
N VAL A 100 -9.48 38.17 -10.93
CA VAL A 100 -9.45 38.99 -9.73
C VAL A 100 -10.31 38.40 -8.61
N ALA A 101 -9.83 38.50 -7.38
CA ALA A 101 -10.56 38.14 -6.17
C ALA A 101 -10.46 39.28 -5.16
N ILE A 102 -11.60 39.77 -4.68
CA ILE A 102 -11.66 40.86 -3.70
C ILE A 102 -12.03 40.26 -2.36
N THR A 103 -11.30 40.64 -1.32
CA THR A 103 -11.59 40.29 0.07
C THR A 103 -11.71 41.57 0.89
N VAL A 104 -12.74 41.65 1.71
CA VAL A 104 -12.96 42.74 2.67
C VAL A 104 -12.58 42.24 4.07
N PRO A 105 -11.46 42.68 4.67
CA PRO A 105 -11.13 42.32 6.03
C PRO A 105 -12.18 42.89 7.01
N PRO A 106 -12.56 42.13 8.06
CA PRO A 106 -13.63 42.55 8.96
C PRO A 106 -13.23 43.80 9.75
N ASN A 107 -14.17 44.74 9.91
CA ASN A 107 -13.98 46.00 10.65
C ASN A 107 -12.85 46.90 10.09
N THR A 108 -12.64 46.87 8.78
CA THR A 108 -11.66 47.72 8.09
C THR A 108 -12.34 48.49 6.97
N GLU A 109 -11.78 49.62 6.54
CA GLU A 109 -12.17 50.33 5.30
C GLU A 109 -11.27 49.93 4.12
N VAL A 110 -10.72 48.72 4.16
CA VAL A 110 -9.68 48.26 3.23
C VAL A 110 -10.24 47.20 2.29
N LEU A 111 -9.94 47.34 1.00
CA LEU A 111 -10.17 46.30 0.00
C LEU A 111 -8.83 45.61 -0.30
N SER A 112 -8.80 44.29 -0.12
CA SER A 112 -7.68 43.45 -0.55
C SER A 112 -8.00 42.87 -1.92
N ILE A 113 -7.27 43.32 -2.94
CA ILE A 113 -7.45 42.92 -4.34
C ILE A 113 -6.34 41.97 -4.73
N ALA A 114 -6.69 40.71 -5.01
CA ALA A 114 -5.76 39.68 -5.44
C ALA A 114 -5.97 39.36 -6.93
N TYR A 115 -4.90 39.35 -7.72
CA TYR A 115 -4.95 39.02 -9.15
C TYR A 115 -4.11 37.78 -9.48
N ARG A 116 -4.69 36.87 -10.27
CA ARG A 116 -4.08 35.59 -10.66
C ARG A 116 -3.63 35.60 -12.12
N ALA A 117 -2.39 35.20 -12.36
CA ALA A 117 -1.84 35.09 -13.71
C ALA A 117 -0.87 33.90 -13.86
N SER A 118 -0.51 33.58 -15.10
CA SER A 118 0.44 32.51 -15.43
C SER A 118 1.91 32.89 -15.20
N SER A 119 2.20 34.17 -14.97
CA SER A 119 3.53 34.69 -14.65
C SER A 119 3.49 35.62 -13.45
N SER A 120 4.62 35.77 -12.75
CA SER A 120 4.74 36.67 -11.60
C SER A 120 4.56 38.14 -11.99
N ALA A 121 5.11 38.55 -13.13
CA ALA A 121 4.99 39.92 -13.65
C ALA A 121 3.53 40.25 -13.98
N ALA A 122 2.84 39.42 -14.75
CA ALA A 122 1.43 39.65 -15.09
C ALA A 122 0.51 39.63 -13.86
N ALA A 123 0.87 38.86 -12.81
CA ALA A 123 0.14 38.87 -11.54
C ALA A 123 0.29 40.21 -10.83
N GLN A 124 1.51 40.75 -10.79
CA GLN A 124 1.82 42.07 -10.21
C GLN A 124 1.15 43.20 -10.99
N ASP A 125 1.28 43.21 -12.32
CA ASP A 125 0.73 44.25 -13.19
C ASP A 125 -0.80 44.33 -13.04
N GLY A 126 -1.47 43.17 -13.06
CA GLY A 126 -2.92 43.12 -12.84
C GLY A 126 -3.32 43.60 -11.46
N ALA A 127 -2.64 43.15 -10.40
CA ALA A 127 -2.92 43.60 -9.03
C ALA A 127 -2.71 45.12 -8.86
N ALA A 128 -1.74 45.71 -9.58
CA ALA A 128 -1.51 47.15 -9.59
C ALA A 128 -2.54 47.94 -10.43
N ALA A 129 -3.06 47.36 -11.51
CA ALA A 129 -3.99 48.02 -12.41
C ALA A 129 -5.41 48.20 -11.82
N PHE A 130 -5.90 47.21 -11.06
CA PHE A 130 -7.26 47.26 -10.49
C PHE A 130 -7.51 48.44 -9.54
N PRO A 131 -6.63 48.74 -8.55
CA PRO A 131 -6.76 49.91 -7.71
C PRO A 131 -6.83 51.22 -8.49
N VAL A 132 -5.99 51.37 -9.52
CA VAL A 132 -5.94 52.58 -10.35
C VAL A 132 -7.29 52.77 -11.05
N ALA A 133 -7.74 51.75 -11.78
CA ALA A 133 -9.02 51.79 -12.48
C ALA A 133 -10.21 52.01 -11.53
N TYR A 134 -10.20 51.38 -10.35
CA TYR A 134 -11.25 51.56 -9.36
C TYR A 134 -11.30 53.00 -8.81
N LEU A 135 -10.16 53.55 -8.42
CA LEU A 135 -10.08 54.92 -7.88
C LEU A 135 -10.40 55.97 -8.95
N ASP A 136 -10.01 55.74 -10.20
CA ASP A 136 -10.36 56.59 -11.33
C ASP A 136 -11.88 56.58 -11.58
N ASN A 137 -12.50 55.40 -11.66
CA ASN A 137 -13.95 55.25 -11.82
C ASN A 137 -14.73 55.88 -10.65
N ARG A 138 -14.23 55.78 -9.41
CA ARG A 138 -14.81 56.50 -8.26
C ARG A 138 -14.70 58.02 -8.42
N THR A 139 -13.55 58.51 -8.87
CA THR A 139 -13.32 59.94 -9.06
C THR A 139 -14.24 60.48 -10.14
N GLU A 140 -14.37 59.78 -11.26
CA GLU A 140 -15.30 60.14 -12.34
C GLU A 140 -16.75 60.14 -11.86
N SER A 141 -17.17 59.10 -11.13
CA SER A 141 -18.52 59.02 -10.57
C SER A 141 -18.81 60.14 -9.56
N ALA A 142 -17.87 60.43 -8.66
CA ALA A 142 -18.03 61.47 -7.65
C ALA A 142 -18.02 62.88 -8.26
N THR A 143 -17.14 63.14 -9.24
CA THR A 143 -17.11 64.42 -9.96
C THR A 143 -18.38 64.63 -10.79
N ALA A 144 -18.89 63.59 -11.46
CA ALA A 144 -20.16 63.66 -12.18
C ALA A 144 -21.35 63.95 -11.23
N GLN A 145 -21.38 63.33 -10.05
CA GLN A 145 -22.41 63.61 -9.04
C GLN A 145 -22.31 65.03 -8.48
N LEU A 146 -21.10 65.52 -8.19
CA LEU A 146 -20.88 66.91 -7.76
C LEU A 146 -21.33 67.90 -8.85
N GLN A 147 -20.99 67.64 -10.11
CA GLN A 147 -21.42 68.47 -11.23
C GLN A 147 -22.95 68.47 -11.39
N ALA A 148 -23.59 67.30 -11.29
CA ALA A 148 -25.05 67.20 -11.35
C ALA A 148 -25.73 67.97 -10.20
N ARG A 149 -25.19 67.87 -8.97
CA ARG A 149 -25.68 68.63 -7.81
C ARG A 149 -25.49 70.14 -8.02
N GLN A 150 -24.32 70.55 -8.51
CA GLN A 150 -24.04 71.96 -8.82
C GLN A 150 -25.00 72.51 -9.88
N GLN A 151 -25.26 71.75 -10.95
CA GLN A 151 -26.22 72.12 -11.99
C GLN A 151 -27.65 72.22 -11.44
N ALA A 152 -28.07 71.28 -10.60
CA ALA A 152 -29.38 71.33 -9.96
C ALA A 152 -29.55 72.55 -9.05
N ARG A 153 -28.54 72.87 -8.23
CA ARG A 153 -28.53 74.08 -7.39
C ARG A 153 -28.51 75.36 -8.21
N GLN A 154 -27.79 75.37 -9.33
CA GLN A 154 -27.77 76.51 -10.24
C GLN A 154 -29.16 76.74 -10.88
N ALA A 155 -29.87 75.67 -11.25
CA ALA A 155 -31.23 75.76 -11.77
C ALA A 155 -32.20 76.31 -10.70
N GLU A 156 -32.08 75.86 -9.45
CA GLU A 156 -32.87 76.39 -8.34
C GLU A 156 -32.64 77.90 -8.13
N LEU A 157 -31.38 78.33 -8.11
CA LEU A 157 -31.01 79.75 -8.05
C LEU A 157 -31.64 80.56 -9.19
N THR A 158 -31.64 80.03 -10.43
CA THR A 158 -32.29 80.72 -11.55
C THR A 158 -33.80 80.87 -11.36
N THR A 159 -34.49 79.83 -10.85
CA THR A 159 -35.93 79.91 -10.60
C THR A 159 -36.28 80.91 -9.49
N LEU A 160 -35.47 80.98 -8.42
CA LEU A 160 -35.67 81.97 -7.36
C LEU A 160 -35.41 83.39 -7.87
N ALA A 161 -34.37 83.60 -8.69
CA ALA A 161 -34.08 84.90 -9.28
C ALA A 161 -35.23 85.40 -10.18
N GLU A 162 -35.81 84.52 -11.00
CA GLU A 162 -37.00 84.83 -11.80
C GLU A 162 -38.22 85.19 -10.93
N SER A 163 -38.44 84.45 -9.84
CA SER A 163 -39.53 84.74 -8.89
C SER A 163 -39.36 86.11 -8.23
N LEU A 164 -38.13 86.48 -7.86
CA LEU A 164 -37.80 87.80 -7.30
C LEU A 164 -38.07 88.91 -8.32
N GLN A 165 -37.68 88.70 -9.58
CA GLN A 165 -37.93 89.66 -10.66
C GLN A 165 -39.44 89.84 -10.93
N ALA A 166 -40.21 88.75 -10.91
CA ALA A 166 -41.67 88.79 -11.08
C ALA A 166 -42.36 89.56 -9.95
N VAL A 167 -41.97 89.32 -8.70
CA VAL A 167 -42.48 90.06 -7.52
C VAL A 167 -42.13 91.55 -7.64
N THR A 168 -40.88 91.88 -7.97
CA THR A 168 -40.41 93.27 -8.11
C THR A 168 -41.13 94.01 -9.25
N THR A 169 -41.38 93.35 -10.37
CA THR A 169 -42.13 93.92 -11.51
C THR A 169 -43.59 94.18 -11.14
N SER A 170 -44.21 93.27 -10.37
CA SER A 170 -45.58 93.41 -9.88
C SER A 170 -45.70 94.56 -8.88
N LEU A 171 -44.69 94.73 -8.02
CA LEU A 171 -44.57 95.81 -7.04
C LEU A 171 -44.61 97.21 -7.68
N GLY A 172 -44.01 97.36 -8.86
CA GLY A 172 -44.04 98.61 -9.65
C GLY A 172 -45.41 98.96 -10.25
N LYS A 173 -46.31 97.98 -10.39
CA LYS A 173 -47.66 98.16 -10.97
C LYS A 173 -48.76 98.37 -9.92
N LEU A 174 -48.48 98.06 -8.65
CA LEU A 174 -49.47 98.11 -7.57
C LEU A 174 -49.62 99.52 -6.96
N PRO A 175 -50.85 99.99 -6.66
CA PRO A 175 -51.08 101.29 -6.05
C PRO A 175 -50.40 101.42 -4.69
N PRO A 176 -49.84 102.61 -4.36
CA PRO A 176 -49.26 102.87 -3.04
C PRO A 176 -50.33 102.72 -1.95
N GLY A 177 -50.00 102.01 -0.86
CA GLY A 177 -50.88 101.77 0.30
C GLY A 177 -51.84 100.57 0.18
N SER A 178 -51.81 99.79 -0.91
CA SER A 178 -52.60 98.56 -1.03
C SER A 178 -52.04 97.41 -0.17
N GLY A 179 -52.91 96.55 0.37
CA GLY A 179 -52.49 95.37 1.15
C GLY A 179 -51.64 94.38 0.37
N GLU A 180 -51.91 94.22 -0.93
CA GLU A 180 -51.14 93.37 -1.85
C GLU A 180 -49.70 93.87 -2.03
N ARG A 181 -49.49 95.19 -2.04
CA ARG A 181 -48.16 95.80 -2.13
C ARG A 181 -47.33 95.53 -0.86
N ALA A 182 -47.94 95.61 0.32
CA ALA A 182 -47.26 95.30 1.58
C ALA A 182 -46.79 93.83 1.65
N VAL A 183 -47.58 92.89 1.12
CA VAL A 183 -47.20 91.47 1.02
C VAL A 183 -46.04 91.28 0.05
N ALA A 184 -46.07 91.92 -1.13
CA ALA A 184 -45.00 91.85 -2.10
C ALA A 184 -43.68 92.48 -1.59
N GLU A 185 -43.77 93.61 -0.88
CA GLU A 185 -42.63 94.27 -0.21
C GLU A 185 -41.97 93.36 0.85
N ALA A 186 -42.76 92.54 1.56
CA ALA A 186 -42.24 91.58 2.54
C ALA A 186 -41.60 90.32 1.89
N GLN A 187 -41.96 89.96 0.67
CA GLN A 187 -41.42 88.77 -0.02
C GLN A 187 -40.01 88.99 -0.60
N VAL A 188 -39.70 90.22 -1.03
CA VAL A 188 -38.39 90.58 -1.58
C VAL A 188 -37.23 90.21 -0.64
N PRO A 189 -37.21 90.61 0.65
CA PRO A 189 -36.12 90.26 1.55
C PRO A 189 -36.03 88.75 1.81
N LEU A 190 -37.17 88.04 1.87
CA LEU A 190 -37.19 86.58 2.05
C LEU A 190 -36.53 85.84 0.88
N LEU A 191 -36.90 86.18 -0.36
CA LEU A 191 -36.32 85.59 -1.57
C LEU A 191 -34.84 85.96 -1.71
N SER A 192 -34.46 87.21 -1.40
CA SER A 192 -33.06 87.63 -1.45
C SER A 192 -32.18 86.88 -0.44
N ALA A 193 -32.70 86.61 0.77
CA ALA A 193 -31.99 85.83 1.79
C ALA A 193 -31.82 84.37 1.34
N GLN A 194 -32.86 83.75 0.77
CA GLN A 194 -32.77 82.38 0.23
C GLN A 194 -31.75 82.26 -0.91
N ILE A 195 -31.75 83.21 -1.84
CA ILE A 195 -30.75 83.27 -2.93
C ILE A 195 -29.34 83.38 -2.35
N ALA A 196 -29.12 84.23 -1.35
CA ALA A 196 -27.81 84.37 -0.72
C ALA A 196 -27.34 83.07 -0.04
N THR A 197 -28.23 82.35 0.66
CA THR A 197 -27.91 81.05 1.27
C THR A 197 -27.57 80.00 0.23
N LEU A 198 -28.39 79.83 -0.81
CA LEU A 198 -28.13 78.85 -1.87
C LEU A 198 -26.87 79.19 -2.69
N THR A 199 -26.55 80.48 -2.85
CA THR A 199 -25.32 80.91 -3.52
C THR A 199 -24.08 80.53 -2.69
N ALA A 200 -24.14 80.67 -1.37
CA ALA A 200 -23.07 80.22 -0.49
C ALA A 200 -22.88 78.70 -0.57
N GLU A 201 -23.97 77.92 -0.50
CA GLU A 201 -23.93 76.46 -0.61
C GLU A 201 -23.38 76.00 -1.97
N ALA A 202 -23.78 76.65 -3.07
CA ALA A 202 -23.27 76.34 -4.40
C ALA A 202 -21.76 76.60 -4.55
N ASN A 203 -21.24 77.66 -3.91
CA ASN A 203 -19.82 77.95 -3.89
C ASN A 203 -19.02 76.93 -3.05
N GLU A 204 -19.58 76.48 -1.93
CA GLU A 204 -18.97 75.43 -1.10
C GLU A 204 -18.83 74.11 -1.87
N LEU A 205 -19.89 73.70 -2.58
CA LEU A 205 -19.87 72.52 -3.46
C LEU A 205 -18.78 72.62 -4.54
N GLY A 206 -18.57 73.82 -5.12
CA GLY A 206 -17.53 74.05 -6.14
C GLY A 206 -16.09 73.97 -5.60
N SER A 207 -15.89 74.04 -4.29
CA SER A 207 -14.57 73.99 -3.64
C SER A 207 -14.24 72.63 -3.00
N THR A 208 -15.17 71.68 -3.03
CA THR A 208 -15.01 70.37 -2.39
C THR A 208 -14.06 69.47 -3.18
N ALA A 209 -12.95 69.04 -2.57
CA ALA A 209 -12.02 68.11 -3.18
C ALA A 209 -12.54 66.66 -3.11
N VAL A 210 -12.52 65.95 -4.24
CA VAL A 210 -12.89 64.53 -4.33
C VAL A 210 -11.72 63.67 -3.84
N THR A 211 -11.95 62.84 -2.82
CA THR A 211 -10.97 61.86 -2.32
C THR A 211 -11.55 60.44 -2.44
N PRO A 212 -11.21 59.68 -3.50
CA PRO A 212 -11.79 58.36 -3.77
C PRO A 212 -11.25 57.24 -2.87
N GLY A 213 -10.10 57.48 -2.22
CA GLY A 213 -9.33 56.48 -1.50
C GLY A 213 -7.86 56.54 -1.91
N ARG A 214 -7.05 55.60 -1.41
CA ARG A 214 -5.63 55.46 -1.78
C ARG A 214 -5.14 54.03 -1.64
N VAL A 215 -4.17 53.66 -2.46
CA VAL A 215 -3.40 52.42 -2.28
C VAL A 215 -2.55 52.55 -1.02
N ILE A 216 -2.62 51.56 -0.14
CA ILE A 216 -1.85 51.51 1.11
C ILE A 216 -0.74 50.45 1.07
N THR A 217 -0.91 49.39 0.28
CA THR A 217 0.09 48.32 0.08
C THR A 217 0.20 48.03 -1.40
N ASP A 218 1.36 48.27 -2.01
CA ASP A 218 1.60 48.05 -3.44
C ASP A 218 1.67 46.57 -3.84
N ALA A 219 1.38 46.28 -5.12
CA ALA A 219 1.53 44.95 -5.69
C ALA A 219 2.99 44.46 -5.63
N THR A 220 3.21 43.31 -4.99
CA THR A 220 4.54 42.69 -4.90
C THR A 220 4.72 41.58 -5.93
N LEU A 221 5.96 41.33 -6.34
CA LEU A 221 6.29 40.26 -7.29
C LEU A 221 6.34 38.90 -6.56
N PRO A 222 5.39 37.97 -6.81
CA PRO A 222 5.35 36.70 -6.09
C PRO A 222 6.54 35.81 -6.48
N PRO A 223 7.38 35.36 -5.52
CA PRO A 223 8.60 34.60 -5.83
C PRO A 223 8.32 33.14 -6.19
N GLN A 224 7.15 32.61 -5.82
CA GLN A 224 6.76 31.22 -6.05
C GLN A 224 5.32 31.15 -6.54
N PRO A 225 4.96 30.12 -7.34
CA PRO A 225 3.58 29.92 -7.77
C PRO A 225 2.69 29.56 -6.58
N SER A 226 1.50 30.15 -6.54
CA SER A 226 0.44 29.84 -5.56
C SER A 226 -0.26 28.51 -5.83
N SER A 227 -0.26 28.04 -7.08
CA SER A 227 -0.79 26.74 -7.51
C SER A 227 0.06 26.20 -8.66
N PRO A 228 0.27 24.88 -8.76
CA PRO A 228 -0.11 23.81 -7.82
C PRO A 228 0.75 23.77 -6.54
N VAL A 229 0.15 23.40 -5.40
CA VAL A 229 0.88 23.21 -4.14
C VAL A 229 1.48 21.80 -4.10
N LEU A 230 2.80 21.71 -4.34
CA LEU A 230 3.53 20.44 -4.43
C LEU A 230 3.27 19.52 -3.24
N LEU A 231 3.31 20.06 -2.02
CA LEU A 231 3.15 19.28 -0.79
C LEU A 231 1.74 18.71 -0.65
N LEU A 232 0.71 19.47 -1.03
CA LEU A 232 -0.68 19.03 -0.96
C LEU A 232 -0.97 17.91 -1.98
N ASN A 233 -0.47 18.07 -3.21
CA ASN A 233 -0.65 17.08 -4.27
C ASN A 233 0.11 15.77 -3.97
N LEU A 234 1.34 15.87 -3.45
CA LEU A 234 2.11 14.71 -3.00
C LEU A 234 1.41 13.99 -1.84
N ALA A 235 0.94 14.73 -0.84
CA ALA A 235 0.22 14.16 0.29
C ALA A 235 -1.07 13.44 -0.17
N GLY A 236 -1.83 14.06 -1.09
CA GLY A 236 -3.01 13.46 -1.70
C GLY A 236 -2.67 12.17 -2.48
N GLY A 237 -1.61 12.21 -3.30
CA GLY A 237 -1.12 11.04 -4.04
C GLY A 237 -0.69 9.88 -3.13
N VAL A 238 0.05 10.18 -2.06
CA VAL A 238 0.45 9.19 -1.03
C VAL A 238 -0.77 8.59 -0.34
N MET A 239 -1.73 9.42 0.08
CA MET A 239 -2.93 8.96 0.77
C MET A 239 -3.76 8.02 -0.13
N LEU A 240 -3.96 8.41 -1.40
CA LEU A 240 -4.67 7.60 -2.37
C LEU A 240 -3.93 6.28 -2.68
N GLY A 241 -2.61 6.34 -2.85
CA GLY A 241 -1.76 5.17 -3.06
C GLY A 241 -1.81 4.19 -1.87
N LEU A 242 -1.82 4.70 -0.63
CA LEU A 242 -1.94 3.88 0.56
C LEU A 242 -3.31 3.19 0.65
N LEU A 243 -4.40 3.92 0.39
CA LEU A 243 -5.76 3.38 0.40
C LEU A 243 -5.92 2.26 -0.64
N LEU A 244 -5.49 2.49 -1.87
CA LEU A 244 -5.54 1.49 -2.94
C LEU A 244 -4.62 0.30 -2.64
N GLY A 245 -3.42 0.55 -2.11
CA GLY A 245 -2.47 -0.50 -1.72
C GLY A 245 -3.03 -1.41 -0.62
N LEU A 246 -3.68 -0.84 0.39
CA LEU A 246 -4.31 -1.60 1.47
C LEU A 246 -5.52 -2.39 0.96
N ALA A 247 -6.36 -1.79 0.13
CA ALA A 247 -7.49 -2.48 -0.49
C ALA A 247 -7.03 -3.67 -1.34
N ALA A 248 -6.01 -3.49 -2.18
CA ALA A 248 -5.42 -4.55 -3.00
C ALA A 248 -4.79 -5.66 -2.15
N ALA A 249 -4.12 -5.32 -1.05
CA ALA A 249 -3.58 -6.30 -0.12
C ALA A 249 -4.70 -7.14 0.55
N LEU A 250 -5.77 -6.50 1.00
CA LEU A 250 -6.92 -7.19 1.60
C LEU A 250 -7.65 -8.10 0.59
N LEU A 251 -7.84 -7.63 -0.65
CA LEU A 251 -8.40 -8.43 -1.74
C LEU A 251 -7.53 -9.66 -2.03
N ARG A 252 -6.21 -9.47 -2.16
CA ARG A 252 -5.26 -10.57 -2.39
C ARG A 252 -5.22 -11.54 -1.20
N GLN A 253 -5.40 -11.05 0.03
CA GLN A 253 -5.50 -11.89 1.21
C GLN A 253 -6.76 -12.76 1.20
N ARG A 254 -7.92 -12.19 0.84
CA ARG A 254 -9.17 -12.96 0.71
C ARG A 254 -9.09 -14.05 -0.36
N SER A 255 -8.25 -13.87 -1.37
CA SER A 255 -7.98 -14.90 -2.39
C SER A 255 -7.05 -16.03 -1.92
N ASP A 256 -6.34 -15.89 -0.80
CA ASP A 256 -5.42 -16.93 -0.30
C ASP A 256 -6.15 -17.89 0.67
N ARG A 257 -6.88 -18.87 0.12
CA ARG A 257 -7.64 -19.89 0.87
C ARG A 257 -6.81 -21.11 1.32
N ARG A 258 -5.48 -20.97 1.43
CA ARG A 258 -4.59 -22.09 1.75
C ARG A 258 -4.60 -22.40 3.25
N LEU A 259 -4.85 -23.66 3.59
CA LEU A 259 -4.96 -24.17 4.96
C LEU A 259 -3.57 -24.31 5.59
N ARG A 260 -3.37 -23.82 6.82
CA ARG A 260 -2.06 -23.89 7.50
C ARG A 260 -2.07 -24.65 8.81
N ASN A 261 -3.20 -24.69 9.50
CA ASN A 261 -3.32 -25.24 10.83
C ASN A 261 -4.43 -26.29 10.91
N ALA A 262 -4.29 -27.26 11.82
CA ALA A 262 -5.27 -28.33 11.98
C ALA A 262 -6.68 -27.82 12.33
N ASP A 263 -6.75 -26.79 13.19
CA ASP A 263 -8.00 -26.14 13.57
C ASP A 263 -8.68 -25.44 12.37
N GLU A 264 -7.88 -24.91 11.45
CA GLU A 264 -8.38 -24.25 10.24
C GLU A 264 -8.96 -25.25 9.25
N VAL A 265 -8.27 -26.39 9.04
CA VAL A 265 -8.78 -27.50 8.22
C VAL A 265 -10.15 -27.92 8.73
N THR A 266 -10.23 -28.33 10.01
CA THR A 266 -11.46 -28.87 10.59
C THR A 266 -12.60 -27.86 10.55
N ARG A 267 -12.33 -26.58 10.86
CA ARG A 267 -13.35 -25.53 10.85
C ARG A 267 -13.87 -25.19 9.46
N VAL A 268 -13.01 -25.20 8.44
CA VAL A 268 -13.38 -24.72 7.10
C VAL A 268 -13.95 -25.84 6.23
N THR A 269 -13.44 -27.07 6.36
CA THR A 269 -13.82 -28.20 5.49
C THR A 269 -14.70 -29.21 6.20
N GLY A 270 -14.79 -29.16 7.53
CA GLY A 270 -15.50 -30.16 8.34
C GLY A 270 -14.77 -31.51 8.45
N LEU A 271 -13.61 -31.67 7.80
CA LEU A 271 -12.83 -32.90 7.83
C LEU A 271 -11.94 -32.94 9.07
N PRO A 272 -12.07 -33.95 9.96
CA PRO A 272 -11.24 -34.03 11.15
C PRO A 272 -9.76 -34.24 10.79
N VAL A 273 -8.88 -33.50 11.45
CA VAL A 273 -7.43 -33.72 11.38
C VAL A 273 -7.04 -34.71 12.47
N LEU A 274 -6.72 -35.94 12.09
CA LEU A 274 -6.38 -37.01 13.03
C LEU A 274 -5.06 -36.71 13.73
N VAL A 275 -4.06 -36.27 12.95
CA VAL A 275 -2.72 -35.94 13.42
C VAL A 275 -2.12 -34.82 12.58
N SER A 276 -1.39 -33.91 13.23
CA SER A 276 -0.44 -33.01 12.58
C SER A 276 0.97 -33.54 12.78
N ILE A 277 1.67 -33.89 11.71
CA ILE A 277 3.02 -34.42 11.77
C ILE A 277 4.01 -33.24 11.72
N PRO A 278 4.97 -33.13 12.66
CA PRO A 278 6.00 -32.09 12.62
C PRO A 278 7.02 -32.36 11.51
N GLN A 279 7.78 -31.34 11.12
CA GLN A 279 8.79 -31.49 10.09
C GLN A 279 9.91 -32.45 10.53
N SER A 280 9.99 -33.61 9.89
CA SER A 280 11.06 -34.59 10.12
C SER A 280 12.38 -34.12 9.50
N ARG A 281 13.49 -34.27 10.24
CA ARG A 281 14.85 -34.07 9.75
C ARG A 281 15.60 -35.40 9.84
N GLY A 282 15.97 -35.98 8.70
CA GLY A 282 17.11 -36.91 8.64
C GLY A 282 16.85 -38.42 8.57
N ALA A 283 15.62 -38.92 8.38
CA ALA A 283 15.39 -40.33 8.07
C ALA A 283 14.17 -40.55 7.16
N TRP A 284 14.25 -41.55 6.28
CA TRP A 284 13.20 -41.91 5.32
C TRP A 284 11.97 -42.51 6.02
N LEU A 285 12.20 -43.41 6.99
CA LEU A 285 11.23 -43.75 8.03
C LEU A 285 11.53 -42.94 9.29
N ALA A 286 10.49 -42.38 9.89
CA ALA A 286 10.56 -41.82 11.22
C ALA A 286 10.84 -42.92 12.25
N ASP A 287 11.88 -42.71 13.06
CA ASP A 287 12.11 -43.53 14.24
C ASP A 287 10.92 -43.39 15.21
N ALA A 288 10.48 -44.48 15.83
CA ALA A 288 9.31 -44.50 16.71
C ALA A 288 9.45 -43.53 17.90
N THR A 289 10.69 -43.25 18.33
CA THR A 289 10.97 -42.32 19.44
C THR A 289 11.04 -40.86 19.00
N SER A 290 11.13 -40.58 17.70
CA SER A 290 11.16 -39.22 17.15
C SER A 290 9.81 -38.52 17.28
N GLU A 291 9.81 -37.18 17.20
CA GLU A 291 8.57 -36.41 17.28
C GLU A 291 7.59 -36.75 16.13
N ALA A 292 8.10 -36.89 14.91
CA ALA A 292 7.33 -37.35 13.76
C ALA A 292 6.84 -38.80 13.93
N GLY A 293 7.70 -39.69 14.45
CA GLY A 293 7.35 -41.08 14.73
C GLY A 293 6.23 -41.25 15.74
N ARG A 294 6.24 -40.45 16.83
CA ARG A 294 5.12 -40.39 17.78
C ARG A 294 3.82 -39.95 17.10
N GLY A 295 3.91 -39.05 16.12
CA GLY A 295 2.79 -38.66 15.27
C GLY A 295 2.20 -39.86 14.51
N TYR A 296 3.03 -40.67 13.84
CA TYR A 296 2.57 -41.86 13.14
C TYR A 296 2.07 -42.98 14.08
N VAL A 297 2.64 -43.12 15.27
CA VAL A 297 2.10 -44.02 16.31
C VAL A 297 0.72 -43.56 16.78
N ARG A 298 0.50 -42.24 16.94
CA ARG A 298 -0.82 -41.70 17.25
C ARG A 298 -1.82 -41.94 16.11
N LEU A 299 -1.39 -41.71 14.86
CA LEU A 299 -2.22 -41.97 13.68
C LEU A 299 -2.66 -43.43 13.63
N ARG A 300 -1.72 -44.36 13.81
CA ARG A 300 -2.01 -45.79 13.92
C ARG A 300 -3.04 -46.06 15.00
N ASN A 301 -2.84 -45.55 16.22
CA ASN A 301 -3.76 -45.81 17.34
C ASN A 301 -5.18 -45.33 17.03
N VAL A 302 -5.33 -44.15 16.40
CA VAL A 302 -6.63 -43.61 15.98
C VAL A 302 -7.26 -44.52 14.93
N LEU A 303 -6.52 -44.90 13.89
CA LEU A 303 -7.02 -45.79 12.84
C LEU A 303 -7.43 -47.16 13.39
N THR A 304 -6.65 -47.76 14.29
CA THR A 304 -6.97 -49.07 14.87
C THR A 304 -8.09 -49.04 15.91
N ALA A 305 -8.38 -47.87 16.49
CA ALA A 305 -9.45 -47.69 17.47
C ALA A 305 -10.81 -47.44 16.80
N ASP A 306 -10.80 -46.73 15.67
CA ASP A 306 -12.00 -46.39 14.89
C ASP A 306 -12.29 -47.41 13.77
N ALA A 307 -11.31 -48.24 13.41
CA ALA A 307 -11.49 -49.28 12.41
C ALA A 307 -12.68 -50.17 12.77
N ARG A 308 -13.66 -50.23 11.86
CA ARG A 308 -14.62 -51.34 11.84
C ARG A 308 -13.82 -52.64 11.90
N PRO A 309 -14.28 -53.66 12.64
CA PRO A 309 -13.52 -54.91 12.82
C PRO A 309 -13.02 -55.54 11.51
N ASP A 310 -13.72 -55.26 10.41
CA ASP A 310 -13.48 -55.82 9.08
C ASP A 310 -12.72 -54.88 8.13
N ALA A 311 -12.44 -53.62 8.49
CA ALA A 311 -11.72 -52.69 7.63
C ALA A 311 -10.24 -53.09 7.53
N ARG A 312 -9.83 -53.59 6.35
CA ARG A 312 -8.47 -54.09 6.08
C ARG A 312 -7.76 -53.28 5.01
N THR A 313 -8.47 -52.61 4.11
CA THR A 313 -7.87 -51.80 3.04
C THR A 313 -7.94 -50.30 3.36
N ILE A 314 -6.79 -49.64 3.33
CA ILE A 314 -6.63 -48.22 3.64
C ILE A 314 -6.00 -47.51 2.46
N LEU A 315 -6.73 -46.59 1.85
CA LEU A 315 -6.20 -45.66 0.86
C LEU A 315 -5.49 -44.50 1.57
N VAL A 316 -4.26 -44.18 1.17
CA VAL A 316 -3.58 -42.95 1.57
C VAL A 316 -3.33 -42.12 0.32
N ALA A 317 -3.99 -40.97 0.22
CA ALA A 317 -3.86 -40.07 -0.92
C ALA A 317 -3.59 -38.64 -0.44
N GLY A 318 -2.61 -37.98 -1.02
CA GLY A 318 -2.48 -36.52 -0.82
C GLY A 318 -3.42 -35.74 -1.71
N ILE A 319 -3.62 -34.45 -1.42
CA ILE A 319 -4.50 -33.60 -2.25
C ILE A 319 -3.71 -32.98 -3.39
N ASN A 320 -2.80 -32.07 -3.06
CA ASN A 320 -1.94 -31.36 -4.04
C ASN A 320 -0.49 -31.87 -4.02
N ALA A 321 -0.11 -32.60 -2.97
CA ALA A 321 1.24 -33.12 -2.75
C ALA A 321 1.16 -34.63 -2.52
N ASP A 322 2.31 -35.30 -2.65
CA ASP A 322 2.42 -36.75 -2.46
C ASP A 322 2.13 -37.16 -1.00
N GLY A 323 1.22 -38.13 -0.81
CA GLY A 323 0.86 -38.73 0.47
C GLY A 323 1.75 -39.90 0.90
N SER A 324 2.69 -40.31 0.05
CA SER A 324 3.56 -41.48 0.24
C SER A 324 4.27 -41.52 1.60
N GLU A 325 4.72 -40.38 2.15
CA GLU A 325 5.39 -40.32 3.47
C GLU A 325 4.46 -40.70 4.63
N VAL A 326 3.17 -40.44 4.46
CA VAL A 326 2.19 -40.88 5.45
C VAL A 326 1.95 -42.37 5.28
N ALA A 327 1.86 -42.85 4.03
CA ALA A 327 1.62 -44.26 3.72
C ALA A 327 2.72 -45.18 4.28
N ASP A 328 3.99 -44.87 4.01
CA ASP A 328 5.11 -45.72 4.44
C ASP A 328 5.34 -45.71 5.96
N ASN A 329 5.21 -44.55 6.61
CA ASN A 329 5.38 -44.44 8.04
C ASN A 329 4.18 -44.99 8.82
N LEU A 330 2.97 -44.91 8.27
CA LEU A 330 1.81 -45.60 8.81
C LEU A 330 1.98 -47.12 8.70
N ALA A 331 2.42 -47.62 7.53
CA ALA A 331 2.69 -49.04 7.31
C ALA A 331 3.74 -49.56 8.30
N ALA A 332 4.83 -48.81 8.49
CA ALA A 332 5.86 -49.12 9.46
C ALA A 332 5.34 -49.09 10.91
N ALA A 333 4.52 -48.10 11.27
CA ALA A 333 3.95 -48.00 12.61
C ALA A 333 3.02 -49.18 12.95
N LEU A 334 2.26 -49.68 11.97
CA LEU A 334 1.44 -50.89 12.07
C LEU A 334 2.32 -52.14 12.19
N ALA A 335 3.31 -52.30 11.31
CA ALA A 335 4.22 -53.46 11.30
C ALA A 335 5.02 -53.58 12.60
N ARG A 336 5.46 -52.46 13.20
CA ARG A 336 6.14 -52.44 14.52
C ARG A 336 5.31 -53.03 15.67
N THR A 337 3.99 -53.20 15.51
CA THR A 337 3.13 -53.88 16.48
C THR A 337 3.00 -55.38 16.24
N GLY A 338 3.69 -55.92 15.25
CA GLY A 338 3.59 -57.31 14.81
C GLY A 338 2.40 -57.57 13.88
N ALA A 339 1.70 -56.53 13.41
CA ALA A 339 0.68 -56.70 12.39
C ALA A 339 1.32 -57.05 11.04
N GLU A 340 0.73 -58.01 10.33
CA GLU A 340 1.04 -58.28 8.93
C GLU A 340 0.50 -57.16 8.05
N VAL A 341 1.39 -56.41 7.40
CA VAL A 341 1.06 -55.24 6.59
C VAL A 341 1.59 -55.43 5.18
N VAL A 342 0.73 -55.20 4.19
CA VAL A 342 1.13 -55.05 2.80
C VAL A 342 0.95 -53.60 2.38
N LEU A 343 2.01 -52.98 1.86
CA LEU A 343 1.96 -51.65 1.25
C LEU A 343 2.04 -51.79 -0.27
N VAL A 344 1.06 -51.26 -0.98
CA VAL A 344 0.99 -51.30 -2.45
C VAL A 344 1.30 -49.91 -3.00
N ILE A 345 2.36 -49.80 -3.79
CA ILE A 345 2.72 -48.57 -4.48
C ILE A 345 1.98 -48.54 -5.82
N THR A 346 0.95 -47.68 -5.94
CA THR A 346 0.06 -47.71 -7.11
C THR A 346 0.49 -46.79 -8.25
N HIS A 347 1.48 -45.92 -8.03
CA HIS A 347 1.89 -44.91 -9.00
C HIS A 347 3.41 -44.70 -9.03
N VAL A 348 3.94 -44.35 -10.21
CA VAL A 348 5.38 -44.12 -10.44
C VAL A 348 5.95 -42.91 -9.72
N GLY A 349 5.10 -41.93 -9.39
CA GLY A 349 5.50 -40.70 -8.70
C GLY A 349 5.86 -40.90 -7.23
N SER A 350 5.52 -42.06 -6.65
CA SER A 350 5.75 -42.36 -5.24
C SER A 350 7.24 -42.47 -4.93
N ALA A 351 7.69 -41.74 -3.92
CA ALA A 351 9.04 -41.92 -3.39
C ALA A 351 9.17 -43.15 -2.48
N THR A 352 8.08 -43.86 -2.15
CA THR A 352 8.04 -44.98 -1.17
C THR A 352 9.09 -46.05 -1.43
N GLY A 353 9.22 -46.53 -2.67
CA GLY A 353 10.22 -47.57 -3.00
C GLY A 353 11.65 -47.14 -2.65
N GLN A 354 12.00 -45.89 -2.95
CA GLN A 354 13.30 -45.32 -2.59
C GLN A 354 13.47 -45.16 -1.08
N ARG A 355 12.41 -44.75 -0.36
CA ARG A 355 12.43 -44.53 1.10
C ARG A 355 12.63 -45.84 1.87
N LEU A 356 12.06 -46.93 1.36
CA LEU A 356 12.12 -48.27 1.95
C LEU A 356 13.34 -49.09 1.49
N GLY A 357 14.16 -48.57 0.55
CA GLY A 357 15.34 -49.27 0.04
C GLY A 357 15.01 -50.48 -0.83
N LEU A 358 13.90 -50.43 -1.57
CA LEU A 358 13.37 -51.54 -2.37
C LEU A 358 13.91 -51.53 -3.81
N GLY A 359 13.97 -52.71 -4.42
CA GLY A 359 14.36 -52.88 -5.82
C GLY A 359 13.21 -52.52 -6.76
N THR A 360 13.43 -51.62 -7.71
CA THR A 360 12.39 -51.15 -8.65
C THR A 360 12.30 -51.91 -9.97
N ARG A 361 13.14 -52.95 -10.17
CA ARG A 361 13.21 -53.72 -11.42
C ARG A 361 12.77 -55.19 -11.29
N GLU A 362 12.20 -55.55 -10.14
CA GLU A 362 11.65 -56.88 -9.91
C GLU A 362 10.18 -56.93 -10.34
N ALA A 363 9.59 -58.13 -10.36
CA ALA A 363 8.16 -58.27 -10.59
C ALA A 363 7.37 -57.50 -9.52
N GLY A 364 6.36 -56.74 -9.92
CA GLY A 364 5.54 -55.91 -9.04
C GLY A 364 4.08 -55.83 -9.48
N LEU A 365 3.41 -54.74 -9.11
CA LEU A 365 1.97 -54.53 -9.31
C LEU A 365 1.55 -54.73 -10.77
N SER A 366 2.29 -54.16 -11.74
CA SER A 366 1.99 -54.35 -13.17
C SER A 366 2.03 -55.81 -13.60
N ASP A 367 2.99 -56.56 -13.08
CA ASP A 367 3.25 -57.95 -13.48
C ASP A 367 2.23 -58.89 -12.82
N VAL A 368 1.82 -58.60 -11.59
CA VAL A 368 0.77 -59.34 -10.88
C VAL A 368 -0.59 -59.11 -11.51
N LEU A 369 -0.96 -57.86 -11.77
CA LEU A 369 -2.23 -57.53 -12.45
C LEU A 369 -2.28 -58.08 -13.88
N GLY A 370 -1.13 -58.17 -14.55
CA GLY A 370 -0.99 -58.79 -15.87
C GLY A 370 -0.96 -60.32 -15.87
N GLY A 371 -1.05 -60.97 -14.70
CA GLY A 371 -1.00 -62.44 -14.56
C GLY A 371 0.38 -63.06 -14.84
N GLN A 372 1.44 -62.26 -14.86
CA GLN A 372 2.81 -62.68 -15.16
C GLN A 372 3.57 -63.14 -13.91
N ALA A 373 3.11 -62.74 -12.72
CA ALA A 373 3.64 -63.14 -11.43
C ALA A 373 2.50 -63.31 -10.41
N THR A 374 2.73 -64.13 -9.37
CA THR A 374 1.81 -64.19 -8.24
C THR A 374 2.10 -63.09 -7.23
N ALA A 375 1.08 -62.61 -6.53
CA ALA A 375 1.23 -61.56 -5.51
C ALA A 375 2.30 -61.91 -4.47
N SER A 376 2.31 -63.16 -3.98
CA SER A 376 3.28 -63.64 -2.98
C SER A 376 4.72 -63.59 -3.46
N ALA A 377 4.97 -63.83 -4.76
CA ALA A 377 6.32 -63.82 -5.34
C ALA A 377 6.84 -62.40 -5.63
N ALA A 378 5.93 -61.44 -5.82
CA ALA A 378 6.25 -60.03 -6.11
C ALA A 378 6.39 -59.17 -4.84
N LEU A 379 6.00 -59.67 -3.67
CA LEU A 379 6.11 -58.95 -2.40
C LEU A 379 7.56 -58.92 -1.90
N GLN A 380 8.09 -57.71 -1.70
CA GLN A 380 9.42 -57.48 -1.13
C GLN A 380 9.33 -57.18 0.37
N VAL A 381 10.22 -57.76 1.19
CA VAL A 381 10.29 -57.50 2.63
C VAL A 381 11.11 -56.24 2.90
N THR A 382 10.65 -55.40 3.83
CA THR A 382 11.40 -54.20 4.23
C THR A 382 12.45 -54.54 5.29
N ALA A 383 13.71 -54.14 5.06
CA ALA A 383 14.80 -54.38 6.01
C ALA A 383 14.50 -53.77 7.39
N GLY A 384 14.57 -54.58 8.44
CA GLY A 384 14.27 -54.17 9.82
C GLY A 384 12.78 -54.14 10.20
N LEU A 385 11.88 -54.52 9.29
CA LEU A 385 10.43 -54.65 9.52
C LEU A 385 9.90 -55.91 8.81
N GLU A 386 10.08 -57.07 9.43
CA GLU A 386 9.80 -58.38 8.79
C GLU A 386 8.32 -58.57 8.41
N THR A 387 7.39 -57.98 9.17
CA THR A 387 5.95 -58.06 8.89
C THR A 387 5.45 -56.98 7.91
N LEU A 388 6.35 -56.13 7.38
CA LEU A 388 6.04 -55.14 6.34
C LEU A 388 6.52 -55.65 4.97
N ARG A 389 5.57 -56.06 4.15
CA ARG A 389 5.79 -56.45 2.75
C ARG A 389 5.30 -55.35 1.83
N VAL A 390 5.98 -55.15 0.71
CA VAL A 390 5.70 -54.06 -0.22
C VAL A 390 5.58 -54.60 -1.63
N LEU A 391 4.49 -54.24 -2.29
CA LEU A 391 4.29 -54.48 -3.72
C LEU A 391 4.68 -53.21 -4.47
N THR A 392 5.82 -53.25 -5.16
CA THR A 392 6.33 -52.13 -5.96
C THR A 392 5.55 -52.00 -7.27
N PRO A 393 5.68 -50.90 -8.04
CA PRO A 393 4.91 -50.72 -9.28
C PRO A 393 5.15 -51.79 -10.37
N GLY A 394 6.29 -52.50 -10.32
CA GLY A 394 6.66 -53.53 -11.29
C GLY A 394 7.39 -53.01 -12.52
N GLN A 395 7.62 -53.90 -13.51
CA GLN A 395 8.45 -53.58 -14.68
C GLN A 395 7.78 -52.63 -15.68
N HIS A 396 6.44 -52.62 -15.73
CA HIS A 396 5.65 -51.82 -16.67
C HIS A 396 4.62 -50.98 -15.92
N PRO A 397 5.05 -50.02 -15.10
CA PRO A 397 4.18 -49.37 -14.14
C PRO A 397 3.09 -48.49 -14.78
N GLU A 398 3.33 -47.97 -16.00
CA GLU A 398 2.32 -47.24 -16.77
C GLU A 398 1.08 -48.10 -17.10
N ARG A 399 1.26 -49.42 -17.26
CA ARG A 399 0.15 -50.36 -17.49
C ARG A 399 -0.60 -50.72 -16.21
N ALA A 400 0.05 -50.60 -15.04
CA ALA A 400 -0.62 -50.90 -13.78
C ALA A 400 -1.82 -49.99 -13.55
N ALA A 401 -1.72 -48.72 -13.95
CA ALA A 401 -2.82 -47.76 -13.90
C ALA A 401 -4.10 -48.25 -14.59
N ASP A 402 -4.00 -48.71 -15.83
CA ASP A 402 -5.16 -49.19 -16.60
C ASP A 402 -5.71 -50.49 -16.02
N LEU A 403 -4.82 -51.38 -15.55
CA LEU A 403 -5.22 -52.67 -14.98
C LEU A 403 -5.86 -52.54 -13.59
N LEU A 404 -5.55 -51.47 -12.85
CA LEU A 404 -6.16 -51.17 -11.55
C LEU A 404 -7.66 -50.86 -11.64
N GLU A 405 -8.18 -50.55 -12.83
CA GLU A 405 -9.60 -50.30 -13.08
C GLU A 405 -10.37 -51.56 -13.51
N THR A 406 -9.72 -52.73 -13.49
CA THR A 406 -10.31 -54.02 -13.87
C THR A 406 -10.57 -54.91 -12.65
N GLU A 407 -11.32 -56.01 -12.85
CA GLU A 407 -11.54 -57.02 -11.79
C GLU A 407 -10.24 -57.64 -11.26
N ALA A 408 -9.13 -57.55 -12.00
CA ALA A 408 -7.82 -58.01 -11.53
C ALA A 408 -7.38 -57.29 -10.24
N ALA A 409 -7.73 -56.02 -10.08
CA ALA A 409 -7.40 -55.25 -8.88
C ALA A 409 -8.18 -55.72 -7.64
N ALA A 410 -9.48 -56.00 -7.81
CA ALA A 410 -10.33 -56.54 -6.75
C ALA A 410 -9.88 -57.94 -6.32
N ASN A 411 -9.51 -58.80 -7.27
CA ASN A 411 -8.96 -60.13 -7.01
C ASN A 411 -7.62 -60.04 -6.26
N LEU A 412 -6.71 -59.17 -6.72
CA LEU A 412 -5.43 -58.94 -6.04
C LEU A 412 -5.63 -58.48 -4.60
N LEU A 413 -6.52 -57.51 -4.36
CA LEU A 413 -6.76 -57.02 -3.00
C LEU A 413 -7.38 -58.11 -2.11
N SER A 414 -8.28 -58.94 -2.65
CA SER A 414 -8.84 -60.09 -1.93
C SER A 414 -7.75 -61.09 -1.54
N ASP A 415 -6.82 -61.40 -2.45
CA ASP A 415 -5.68 -62.28 -2.18
C ASP A 415 -4.75 -61.69 -1.10
N LEU A 416 -4.47 -60.38 -1.17
CA LEU A 416 -3.63 -59.69 -0.19
C LEU A 416 -4.29 -59.67 1.19
N GLN A 417 -5.60 -59.44 1.27
CA GLN A 417 -6.37 -59.50 2.53
C GLN A 417 -6.37 -60.89 3.18
N GLY A 418 -6.15 -61.96 2.39
CA GLY A 418 -5.99 -63.32 2.91
C GLY A 418 -4.67 -63.54 3.64
N SER A 419 -3.63 -62.76 3.32
CA SER A 419 -2.28 -62.91 3.88
C SER A 419 -1.80 -61.75 4.75
N ALA A 420 -2.55 -60.66 4.83
CA ALA A 420 -2.21 -59.47 5.59
C ALA A 420 -3.41 -58.95 6.39
N ARG A 421 -3.13 -58.42 7.59
CA ARG A 421 -4.15 -57.77 8.41
C ARG A 421 -4.52 -56.41 7.84
N TYR A 422 -3.54 -55.67 7.34
CA TYR A 422 -3.75 -54.35 6.74
C TYR A 422 -3.11 -54.31 5.34
N VAL A 423 -3.84 -53.79 4.38
CA VAL A 423 -3.38 -53.50 3.02
C VAL A 423 -3.48 -51.99 2.82
N ILE A 424 -2.36 -51.32 2.64
CA ILE A 424 -2.28 -49.86 2.46
C ILE A 424 -1.98 -49.57 1.01
N LEU A 425 -2.77 -48.70 0.38
CA LEU A 425 -2.57 -48.27 -0.99
C LEU A 425 -2.01 -46.85 -0.99
N ASP A 426 -0.80 -46.69 -1.51
CA ASP A 426 -0.13 -45.41 -1.71
C ASP A 426 -0.54 -44.79 -3.05
N ALA A 427 -1.55 -43.92 -2.99
CA ALA A 427 -2.23 -43.37 -4.15
C ALA A 427 -1.67 -42.01 -4.59
N PRO A 428 -1.79 -41.67 -5.90
CA PRO A 428 -1.37 -40.37 -6.40
C PRO A 428 -2.26 -39.24 -5.84
N PRO A 429 -1.83 -37.96 -5.96
CA PRO A 429 -2.60 -36.85 -5.40
C PRO A 429 -3.96 -36.67 -6.10
N THR A 430 -5.03 -36.52 -5.32
CA THR A 430 -6.42 -36.45 -5.80
C THR A 430 -6.68 -35.25 -6.70
N ALA A 431 -5.99 -34.13 -6.51
CA ALA A 431 -6.17 -32.93 -7.33
C ALA A 431 -5.57 -33.08 -8.74
N THR A 432 -4.69 -34.08 -8.96
CA THR A 432 -3.94 -34.25 -10.22
C THR A 432 -4.17 -35.59 -10.92
N SER A 433 -4.82 -36.55 -10.26
CA SER A 433 -5.06 -37.89 -10.81
C SER A 433 -6.41 -38.45 -10.40
N ALA A 434 -7.18 -38.90 -11.39
CA ALA A 434 -8.45 -39.60 -11.16
C ALA A 434 -8.25 -41.02 -10.56
N GLN A 435 -7.03 -41.59 -10.65
CA GLN A 435 -6.73 -42.93 -10.15
C GLN A 435 -6.97 -43.07 -8.65
N ALA A 436 -6.82 -42.00 -7.87
CA ALA A 436 -7.10 -42.03 -6.44
C ALA A 436 -8.58 -42.35 -6.16
N GLN A 437 -9.51 -41.95 -7.04
CA GLN A 437 -10.93 -42.27 -6.92
C GLN A 437 -11.21 -43.73 -7.26
N SER A 438 -10.66 -44.23 -8.39
CA SER A 438 -10.77 -45.65 -8.78
C SER A 438 -10.24 -46.57 -7.67
N LEU A 439 -9.11 -46.21 -7.06
CA LEU A 439 -8.53 -46.93 -5.93
C LEU A 439 -9.35 -46.82 -4.64
N ALA A 440 -10.01 -45.68 -4.42
CA ALA A 440 -10.88 -45.48 -3.26
C ALA A 440 -12.05 -46.47 -3.27
N ALA A 441 -12.65 -46.71 -4.44
CA ALA A 441 -13.76 -47.67 -4.60
C ALA A 441 -13.38 -49.12 -4.20
N LEU A 442 -12.08 -49.43 -4.18
CA LEU A 442 -11.54 -50.74 -3.77
C LEU A 442 -11.13 -50.80 -2.28
N CYS A 443 -11.20 -49.67 -1.57
CA CYS A 443 -10.74 -49.56 -0.18
C CYS A 443 -11.91 -49.38 0.79
N ASP A 444 -11.79 -49.99 1.98
CA ASP A 444 -12.77 -49.80 3.05
C ASP A 444 -12.73 -48.36 3.60
N THR A 445 -11.51 -47.83 3.69
CA THR A 445 -11.25 -46.53 4.32
C THR A 445 -10.26 -45.70 3.52
N ALA A 446 -10.40 -44.38 3.61
CA ALA A 446 -9.46 -43.42 3.03
C ALA A 446 -8.92 -42.46 4.08
N LEU A 447 -7.67 -42.07 3.90
CA LEU A 447 -6.95 -41.06 4.67
C LEU A 447 -6.37 -40.04 3.70
N VAL A 448 -6.72 -38.77 3.90
CA VAL A 448 -6.29 -37.69 3.01
C VAL A 448 -5.14 -36.89 3.63
N VAL A 449 -4.08 -36.65 2.85
CA VAL A 449 -2.90 -35.90 3.31
C VAL A 449 -2.96 -34.45 2.81
N ILE A 450 -2.96 -33.52 3.75
CA ILE A 450 -3.02 -32.07 3.50
C ILE A 450 -1.64 -31.48 3.75
N GLU A 451 -1.09 -30.76 2.77
CA GLU A 451 0.17 -30.05 2.94
C GLU A 451 -0.11 -28.57 3.34
N ALA A 452 0.39 -28.20 4.52
CA ALA A 452 0.16 -26.90 5.13
C ALA A 452 0.74 -25.76 4.27
N GLY A 453 -0.10 -24.80 3.91
CA GLY A 453 0.26 -23.60 3.15
C GLY A 453 0.39 -23.83 1.64
N THR A 454 0.03 -25.00 1.13
CA THR A 454 -0.09 -25.31 -0.30
C THR A 454 -1.48 -25.79 -0.69
N THR A 455 -2.13 -26.61 0.13
CA THR A 455 -3.50 -27.09 -0.11
C THR A 455 -4.55 -26.03 0.24
N GLY A 456 -5.46 -25.75 -0.70
CA GLY A 456 -6.61 -24.87 -0.51
C GLY A 456 -7.80 -25.58 0.14
N ALA A 457 -8.69 -24.81 0.78
CA ALA A 457 -9.93 -25.36 1.33
C ALA A 457 -10.84 -25.97 0.25
N ASP A 458 -10.90 -25.35 -0.93
CA ASP A 458 -11.69 -25.84 -2.06
C ASP A 458 -11.15 -27.19 -2.56
N ASP A 459 -9.81 -27.32 -2.69
CA ASP A 459 -9.17 -28.59 -3.07
C ASP A 459 -9.50 -29.74 -2.08
N VAL A 460 -9.59 -29.43 -0.78
CA VAL A 460 -9.98 -30.42 0.24
C VAL A 460 -11.43 -30.85 0.05
N ASN A 461 -12.35 -29.89 -0.11
CA ASN A 461 -13.76 -30.19 -0.29
C ASN A 461 -14.00 -31.02 -1.56
N ASP A 462 -13.32 -30.70 -2.66
CA ASP A 462 -13.38 -31.48 -3.89
C ASP A 462 -12.90 -32.92 -3.68
N ALA A 463 -11.77 -33.12 -2.99
CA ALA A 463 -11.27 -34.45 -2.65
C ALA A 463 -12.24 -35.23 -1.75
N VAL A 464 -12.85 -34.58 -0.76
CA VAL A 464 -13.85 -35.19 0.13
C VAL A 464 -15.07 -35.64 -0.68
N VAL A 465 -15.60 -34.78 -1.56
CA VAL A 465 -16.75 -35.09 -2.41
C VAL A 465 -16.44 -36.28 -3.33
N GLN A 466 -15.29 -36.26 -3.97
CA GLN A 466 -14.86 -37.32 -4.89
C GLN A 466 -14.70 -38.68 -4.19
N LEU A 467 -14.03 -38.72 -3.04
CA LEU A 467 -13.81 -39.96 -2.29
C LEU A 467 -15.10 -40.50 -1.65
N THR A 468 -15.96 -39.60 -1.14
CA THR A 468 -17.26 -39.99 -0.57
C THR A 468 -18.20 -40.53 -1.65
N ALA A 469 -18.13 -40.00 -2.87
CA ALA A 469 -18.91 -40.50 -4.01
C ALA A 469 -18.56 -41.96 -4.38
N MET A 470 -17.34 -42.42 -4.06
CA MET A 470 -16.89 -43.80 -4.25
C MET A 470 -17.32 -44.74 -3.11
N GLN A 471 -18.17 -44.27 -2.20
CA GLN A 471 -18.65 -45.00 -1.01
C GLN A 471 -17.54 -45.41 -0.02
N THR A 472 -16.35 -44.83 -0.16
CA THR A 472 -15.22 -45.06 0.75
C THR A 472 -15.41 -44.28 2.05
N SER A 473 -15.19 -44.93 3.20
CA SER A 473 -15.28 -44.24 4.49
C SER A 473 -14.05 -43.36 4.72
N LEU A 474 -14.23 -42.05 4.62
CA LEU A 474 -13.15 -41.09 4.87
C LEU A 474 -12.95 -40.90 6.39
N VAL A 475 -11.88 -41.51 6.93
CA VAL A 475 -11.61 -41.50 8.39
C VAL A 475 -11.17 -40.12 8.87
N GLY A 476 -10.45 -39.38 8.02
CA GLY A 476 -10.04 -38.01 8.32
C GLY A 476 -8.84 -37.59 7.49
N SER A 477 -8.07 -36.64 8.02
CA SER A 477 -6.90 -36.09 7.36
C SER A 477 -5.64 -36.05 8.23
N VAL A 478 -4.48 -36.04 7.57
CA VAL A 478 -3.18 -35.80 8.18
C VAL A 478 -2.62 -34.48 7.67
N LEU A 479 -2.24 -33.59 8.59
CA LEU A 479 -1.60 -32.33 8.24
C LEU A 479 -0.08 -32.50 8.22
N MET A 480 0.52 -32.26 7.06
CA MET A 480 1.96 -32.29 6.82
C MET A 480 2.50 -30.88 6.62
N PRO A 481 3.73 -30.57 7.06
CA PRO A 481 4.35 -29.26 6.83
C PRO A 481 4.77 -29.12 5.37
N ARG A 482 4.78 -27.88 4.86
CA ARG A 482 5.24 -27.61 3.49
C ARG A 482 6.65 -28.14 3.26
N ARG A 483 6.80 -29.05 2.29
CA ARG A 483 8.13 -29.52 1.89
C ARG A 483 8.87 -28.40 1.17
N ARG A 484 9.99 -27.93 1.75
CA ARG A 484 10.96 -27.11 1.01
C ARG A 484 11.60 -28.01 -0.05
N ARG A 485 11.26 -27.79 -1.32
CA ARG A 485 11.92 -28.43 -2.47
C ARG A 485 13.39 -28.01 -2.47
N GLY A 486 14.26 -28.79 -1.83
CA GLY A 486 15.64 -28.41 -1.57
C GLY A 486 16.52 -29.58 -1.14
N ARG A 487 17.27 -30.11 -2.11
CA ARG A 487 18.52 -30.91 -2.01
C ARG A 487 18.50 -32.06 -1.01
N TRP A 488 18.09 -33.22 -1.52
CA TRP A 488 18.35 -34.54 -0.92
C TRP A 488 19.83 -34.67 -0.58
N GLY A 489 20.15 -34.81 0.70
CA GLY A 489 21.47 -35.28 1.13
C GLY A 489 21.59 -36.76 0.81
N GLY A 490 22.60 -37.13 0.04
CA GLY A 490 22.99 -38.52 -0.17
C GLY A 490 23.30 -39.22 1.17
N PRO A 491 23.47 -40.56 1.16
CA PRO A 491 23.57 -41.35 2.38
C PRO A 491 24.67 -40.81 3.30
N ALA A 492 24.33 -40.59 4.56
CA ALA A 492 25.26 -40.16 5.58
C ALA A 492 26.41 -41.17 5.64
N LYS A 493 27.64 -40.71 5.36
CA LYS A 493 28.86 -41.50 5.58
C LYS A 493 28.87 -41.94 7.04
N ARG A 494 28.77 -43.25 7.24
CA ARG A 494 28.99 -43.95 8.50
C ARG A 494 30.34 -43.52 9.07
N GLN A 495 30.34 -42.64 10.08
CA GLN A 495 31.54 -42.33 10.84
C GLN A 495 31.95 -43.60 11.59
N GLN A 496 33.05 -44.21 11.13
CA GLN A 496 33.75 -45.23 11.89
C GLN A 496 34.25 -44.59 13.19
N SER A 497 33.65 -45.02 14.29
CA SER A 497 34.23 -44.91 15.62
C SER A 497 35.60 -45.59 15.62
N ALA A 498 36.66 -44.81 15.83
CA ALA A 498 37.96 -45.32 16.25
C ALA A 498 38.45 -44.51 17.46
N LYS A 499 38.19 -45.09 18.63
CA LYS A 499 38.97 -45.07 19.88
C LYS A 499 39.36 -43.70 20.47
N SER A 500 38.70 -43.42 21.59
CA SER A 500 39.12 -42.53 22.67
C SER A 500 40.57 -42.79 23.11
N THR A 501 41.43 -41.78 22.99
CA THR A 501 42.67 -41.66 23.78
C THR A 501 42.56 -40.39 24.61
N ILE A 502 42.58 -40.57 25.93
CA ILE A 502 42.59 -39.50 26.93
C ILE A 502 43.92 -38.74 26.81
N THR A 503 43.89 -37.43 26.59
CA THR A 503 45.08 -36.56 26.59
C THR A 503 45.10 -35.74 27.87
N VAL A 504 46.06 -36.06 28.75
CA VAL A 504 46.51 -35.24 29.89
C VAL A 504 47.47 -34.16 29.36
N ALA A 505 47.34 -32.93 29.86
CA ALA A 505 48.09 -31.75 29.43
C ALA A 505 49.59 -31.81 29.79
N PRO A 506 50.51 -31.35 28.93
CA PRO A 506 51.91 -31.16 29.30
C PRO A 506 52.28 -29.70 29.63
N THR A 507 53.07 -29.57 30.70
CA THR A 507 53.71 -28.36 31.22
C THR A 507 54.92 -27.90 30.39
N ARG A 508 55.19 -26.59 30.44
CA ARG A 508 56.32 -25.84 29.83
C ARG A 508 57.71 -26.45 30.10
N PRO A 509 58.64 -26.45 29.13
CA PRO A 509 60.06 -26.66 29.39
C PRO A 509 60.89 -25.36 29.34
N THR A 510 61.79 -25.21 30.31
CA THR A 510 62.91 -24.25 30.38
C THR A 510 64.15 -24.80 29.65
N ALA A 511 64.95 -23.90 29.07
CA ALA A 511 66.13 -24.19 28.26
C ALA A 511 67.35 -24.70 29.06
N PRO A 512 68.30 -25.40 28.39
CA PRO A 512 69.71 -25.41 28.80
C PRO A 512 70.68 -24.93 27.69
N ALA A 513 71.87 -24.54 28.13
CA ALA A 513 73.00 -23.98 27.38
C ALA A 513 73.97 -25.08 26.83
N PRO A 514 74.99 -24.75 26.01
CA PRO A 514 75.47 -25.59 24.90
C PRO A 514 76.79 -26.36 25.15
N ALA A 515 77.08 -27.37 24.31
CA ALA A 515 78.42 -27.93 24.10
C ALA A 515 78.61 -28.59 22.72
N ASN A 516 79.61 -28.07 21.99
CA ASN A 516 80.54 -28.58 20.96
C ASN A 516 80.27 -29.71 19.94
N PRO A 517 81.01 -29.69 18.79
CA PRO A 517 80.71 -30.42 17.56
C PRO A 517 81.68 -31.58 17.24
N GLY A 518 81.26 -32.52 16.38
CA GLY A 518 82.17 -33.46 15.74
C GLY A 518 81.49 -34.54 14.89
N GLU A 519 82.16 -34.87 13.79
CA GLU A 519 82.01 -36.04 12.90
C GLU A 519 81.12 -35.94 11.64
N ALA A 520 81.82 -35.56 10.57
CA ALA A 520 81.70 -35.94 9.16
C ALA A 520 81.50 -37.47 8.96
N THR A 521 81.05 -38.07 7.85
CA THR A 521 81.28 -37.85 6.40
C THR A 521 80.34 -38.86 5.62
N PRO A 522 80.41 -39.09 4.27
CA PRO A 522 79.39 -38.66 3.31
C PRO A 522 78.93 -39.75 2.29
N ALA A 523 78.41 -39.28 1.13
CA ALA A 523 78.32 -39.92 -0.21
C ALA A 523 76.93 -40.48 -0.59
N ALA A 524 76.41 -40.36 -1.83
CA ALA A 524 77.03 -40.08 -3.12
C ALA A 524 76.03 -39.53 -4.19
N ARG A 525 76.55 -38.65 -5.06
CA ARG A 525 76.47 -38.54 -6.56
C ARG A 525 75.15 -38.82 -7.31
N LEU A 526 74.52 -37.81 -7.96
CA LEU A 526 74.70 -37.29 -9.37
C LEU A 526 73.91 -38.10 -10.43
N PRO A 527 73.63 -37.59 -11.66
CA PRO A 527 73.41 -36.20 -12.12
C PRO A 527 72.28 -36.01 -13.19
N ASP A 528 72.03 -34.74 -13.53
CA ASP A 528 71.73 -34.12 -14.84
C ASP A 528 70.72 -34.75 -15.83
N GLU A 529 69.81 -33.94 -16.40
CA GLU A 529 70.08 -33.04 -17.54
C GLU A 529 68.76 -32.55 -18.23
N ARG A 530 68.82 -31.35 -18.84
CA ARG A 530 67.98 -30.79 -19.96
C ARG A 530 66.84 -29.79 -19.68
N SER A 531 67.26 -28.52 -19.72
CA SER A 531 66.74 -27.29 -20.35
C SER A 531 65.84 -27.40 -21.61
N PRO A 532 65.38 -26.28 -22.25
CA PRO A 532 64.69 -25.06 -21.76
C PRO A 532 63.56 -24.61 -22.74
N GLU A 533 63.23 -23.31 -22.71
CA GLU A 533 62.31 -22.49 -23.55
C GLU A 533 60.86 -22.38 -23.03
N GLY A 534 60.27 -21.20 -22.83
CA GLY A 534 60.71 -19.83 -23.08
C GLY A 534 59.49 -18.90 -23.18
N LYS A 535 59.67 -17.68 -22.68
CA LYS A 535 58.91 -16.44 -22.90
C LYS A 535 57.73 -16.07 -21.98
N ASP A 536 58.11 -15.22 -21.02
CA ASP A 536 57.73 -13.80 -20.93
C ASP A 536 56.24 -13.42 -20.92
N THR A 537 55.78 -12.83 -19.81
CA THR A 537 55.81 -11.35 -19.68
C THR A 537 55.33 -10.89 -18.30
N ASN A 538 56.22 -10.12 -17.65
CA ASN A 538 56.04 -8.94 -16.80
C ASN A 538 54.79 -8.74 -15.91
N GLY A 539 55.08 -8.51 -14.62
CA GLY A 539 54.14 -7.89 -13.69
C GLY A 539 54.61 -7.81 -12.23
N HIS A 540 55.89 -7.49 -12.00
CA HIS A 540 56.41 -6.94 -10.74
C HIS A 540 55.62 -5.64 -10.40
N SER A 541 55.30 -5.23 -9.19
CA SER A 541 55.94 -5.36 -7.88
C SER A 541 55.01 -4.63 -6.87
N VAL A 542 54.76 -5.15 -5.66
CA VAL A 542 55.51 -4.86 -4.42
C VAL A 542 54.86 -3.77 -3.52
N ARG A 543 54.39 -4.29 -2.38
CA ARG A 543 54.58 -3.82 -1.00
C ARG A 543 53.71 -2.71 -0.37
N ARG A 544 53.30 -3.11 0.85
CA ARG A 544 53.38 -2.39 2.15
C ARG A 544 52.36 -1.26 2.34
N SER A 545 51.84 -0.96 3.52
CA SER A 545 52.01 -1.47 4.89
C SER A 545 51.06 -0.66 5.79
N ALA A 546 50.69 -1.24 6.95
CA ALA A 546 50.39 -0.57 8.23
C ALA A 546 49.19 0.39 8.27
N ALA A 547 48.11 0.04 8.98
CA ALA A 547 47.93 0.16 10.44
C ALA A 547 47.59 1.60 10.88
N HIS A 548 46.47 1.76 11.61
CA HIS A 548 46.34 2.48 12.90
C HIS A 548 44.85 2.55 13.29
N GLY A 549 44.48 1.94 14.43
CA GLY A 549 43.39 2.44 15.29
C GLY A 549 43.90 3.63 16.13
N PRO A 550 43.19 4.14 17.16
CA PRO A 550 42.26 3.43 18.05
C PRO A 550 40.97 4.26 18.44
N ALA A 551 39.94 3.65 19.06
CA ALA A 551 39.47 3.79 20.48
C ALA A 551 39.20 5.23 20.96
N ALA A 552 38.26 5.59 21.85
CA ALA A 552 37.13 5.01 22.60
C ALA A 552 36.57 6.17 23.48
N GLU A 553 35.30 6.13 23.92
CA GLU A 553 34.73 6.68 25.20
C GLU A 553 33.19 6.69 25.10
N ARG A 554 32.40 5.88 25.85
CA ARG A 554 31.89 6.04 27.24
C ARG A 554 31.39 7.48 27.52
N GLY A 555 30.18 7.82 27.95
CA GLY A 555 28.99 7.11 28.44
C GLY A 555 28.45 7.82 29.71
N HIS A 556 27.19 8.31 29.74
CA HIS A 556 26.34 8.52 30.94
C HIS A 556 24.94 9.08 30.55
N VAL A 557 23.80 8.43 30.86
CA VAL A 557 22.93 8.49 32.08
C VAL A 557 22.11 9.80 32.17
N GLY A 558 20.79 9.77 31.91
CA GLY A 558 19.68 9.88 32.90
C GLY A 558 18.92 11.20 32.64
N ASP A 559 17.61 11.43 32.73
CA ASP A 559 16.41 10.77 33.29
C ASP A 559 15.14 11.36 32.60
N PRO A 560 13.93 10.77 32.77
CA PRO A 560 12.67 11.28 32.22
C PRO A 560 11.82 12.07 33.25
N VAL A 561 11.11 13.12 32.81
CA VAL A 561 10.23 13.93 33.67
C VAL A 561 8.77 13.90 33.20
N SER A 562 7.97 13.26 34.06
CA SER A 562 6.57 13.49 34.52
C SER A 562 5.42 14.00 33.64
N ARG A 563 4.32 13.25 33.79
CA ARG A 563 2.88 13.61 33.73
C ARG A 563 2.48 14.92 34.44
N SER A 564 1.47 15.61 33.89
CA SER A 564 0.30 16.17 34.63
C SER A 564 -0.81 16.48 33.61
N SER A 565 -1.95 15.79 33.64
CA SER A 565 -3.27 16.28 34.10
C SER A 565 -3.83 17.53 33.39
N ARG A 566 -4.80 17.31 32.49
CA ARG A 566 -6.12 17.96 32.47
C ARG A 566 -7.11 17.09 31.70
#